data_AF-A0A4Q6E6B8-F1
#
_entry.id   AF-A0A4Q6E6B8-F1
#
_cell.length_a   1.000
_cell.length_b   1.000
_cell.length_c   1.000
_cell.angle_alpha   90.00
_cell.angle_beta   90.00
_cell.angle_gamma   90.00
#
_symmetry.space_group_name_H-M   'P 1'
#
loop_
_entity.id
_entity.type
_entity.pdbx_description
1 polymer ?
#
loop_
_entity_poly.entity_id
_entity_poly.type
_entity_poly.pdbx_seq_one_letter_code
_entity_poly.pdbx_strand_id
1 'polypeptide(L)'
;MPFKKFFLVFLLLPVLGHGQELVTDTHPGYVTRFPFHQYSGGVMIIRATFENIKDSFNFILDTGSGGISLDSTTCTEFNIESRETDTTITGIGGKRKVNFVFDKTLHFPGLDLNKLNFHINNYEVLTSVYGEKIDGIIGYSFFRRYIVKINFDSSFIEVFKPGKMDYPRGGT
;
A
#
# COMPACT_ATOMS: atom_id res chain seq x y z
N MET A 1 -9.64 46.82 74.42
CA MET A 1 -10.25 45.98 73.36
C MET A 1 -9.19 45.64 72.33
N PRO A 2 -8.67 44.41 72.25
CA PRO A 2 -7.56 44.10 71.36
C PRO A 2 -8.04 43.73 69.95
N PHE A 3 -7.42 44.36 68.95
CA PHE A 3 -7.54 44.04 67.53
C PHE A 3 -7.06 42.60 67.26
N LYS A 4 -7.96 41.73 66.79
CA LYS A 4 -7.58 40.40 66.28
C LYS A 4 -7.01 40.54 64.87
N LYS A 5 -5.74 40.21 64.69
CA LYS A 5 -5.11 40.06 63.35
C LYS A 5 -5.65 38.79 62.70
N PHE A 6 -6.31 38.92 61.55
CA PHE A 6 -6.80 37.80 60.76
C PHE A 6 -5.66 37.33 59.83
N PHE A 7 -5.09 36.16 60.08
CA PHE A 7 -4.08 35.55 59.22
C PHE A 7 -4.82 34.75 58.14
N LEU A 8 -4.89 35.27 56.92
CA LEU A 8 -5.49 34.58 55.78
C LEU A 8 -4.45 33.57 55.25
N VAL A 9 -4.56 32.31 55.65
CA VAL A 9 -3.76 31.21 55.08
C VAL A 9 -4.36 30.84 53.73
N PHE A 10 -3.71 31.25 52.65
CA PHE A 10 -4.02 30.78 51.29
C PHE A 10 -3.56 29.32 51.18
N LEU A 11 -4.51 28.40 51.29
CA LEU A 11 -4.29 26.97 51.15
C LEU A 11 -4.15 26.66 49.64
N LEU A 12 -2.91 26.66 49.14
CA LEU A 12 -2.56 26.16 47.80
C LEU A 12 -2.80 24.65 47.77
N LEU A 13 -4.02 24.24 47.41
CA LEU A 13 -4.32 22.85 47.05
C LEU A 13 -3.58 22.54 45.74
N PRO A 14 -2.74 21.48 45.67
CA PRO A 14 -2.16 21.07 44.41
C PRO A 14 -3.31 20.55 43.55
N VAL A 15 -3.57 21.22 42.44
CA VAL A 15 -4.40 20.67 41.37
C VAL A 15 -3.67 19.41 40.91
N LEU A 16 -4.20 18.25 41.28
CA LEU A 16 -3.79 16.96 40.71
C LEU A 16 -4.16 17.00 39.22
N GLY A 17 -3.26 17.56 38.42
CA GLY A 17 -3.32 17.52 36.97
C GLY A 17 -3.24 16.07 36.55
N HIS A 18 -4.37 15.49 36.17
CA HIS A 18 -4.41 14.20 35.52
C HIS A 18 -3.98 14.44 34.07
N GLY A 19 -2.67 14.52 33.85
CA GLY A 19 -2.12 14.34 32.51
C GLY A 19 -2.38 12.90 32.11
N GLN A 20 -3.52 12.63 31.46
CA GLN A 20 -3.75 11.33 30.83
C GLN A 20 -2.75 11.21 29.68
N GLU A 21 -1.80 10.27 29.82
CA GLU A 21 -1.03 9.78 28.69
C GLU A 21 -2.01 9.05 27.77
N LEU A 22 -2.24 9.61 26.58
CA LEU A 22 -3.01 8.92 25.55
C LEU A 22 -2.11 7.81 25.02
N VAL A 23 -2.14 6.64 25.67
CA VAL A 23 -1.50 5.42 25.17
C VAL A 23 -2.28 4.96 23.93
N THR A 24 -1.97 5.53 22.78
CA THR A 24 -2.42 5.00 21.49
C THR A 24 -1.53 3.81 21.11
N ASP A 25 -1.56 2.74 21.91
CA ASP A 25 -1.04 1.44 21.44
C ASP A 25 -2.08 0.86 20.46
N THR A 26 -2.12 1.46 19.28
CA THR A 26 -2.91 0.93 18.17
C THR A 26 -2.07 -0.14 17.50
N HIS A 27 -2.15 -1.36 18.04
CA HIS A 27 -1.73 -2.54 17.29
C HIS A 27 -2.42 -2.49 15.91
N PRO A 28 -1.69 -2.81 14.83
CA PRO A 28 -2.22 -2.64 13.49
C PRO A 28 -3.41 -3.58 13.27
N GLY A 29 -4.56 -3.01 12.95
CA GLY A 29 -5.77 -3.79 12.69
C GLY A 29 -5.61 -4.66 11.45
N TYR A 30 -5.86 -5.97 11.59
CA TYR A 30 -5.90 -6.90 10.45
C TYR A 30 -6.94 -6.46 9.42
N VAL A 31 -6.59 -6.55 8.14
CA VAL A 31 -7.47 -6.21 7.01
C VAL A 31 -7.87 -7.46 6.26
N THR A 32 -6.90 -8.17 5.68
CA THR A 32 -7.15 -9.36 4.86
C THR A 32 -5.89 -10.20 4.68
N ARG A 33 -6.04 -11.38 4.05
CA ARG A 33 -4.96 -12.18 3.51
C ARG A 33 -5.32 -12.72 2.13
N PHE A 34 -4.32 -12.87 1.27
CA PHE A 34 -4.47 -13.50 -0.04
C PHE A 34 -3.17 -14.20 -0.45
N PRO A 35 -3.25 -15.22 -1.32
CA PRO A 35 -2.06 -15.94 -1.76
C PRO A 35 -1.25 -15.09 -2.75
N PHE A 36 0.03 -15.43 -2.88
CA PHE A 36 0.87 -15.00 -3.99
C PHE A 36 1.51 -16.21 -4.66
N HIS A 37 1.91 -16.06 -5.92
CA HIS A 37 2.74 -17.04 -6.60
C HIS A 37 4.18 -16.52 -6.70
N GLN A 38 5.18 -17.39 -6.58
CA GLN A 38 6.58 -17.01 -6.73
C GLN A 38 7.23 -17.80 -7.86
N TYR A 39 7.77 -17.06 -8.84
CA TYR A 39 8.56 -17.62 -9.92
C TYR A 39 10.03 -17.75 -9.56
N SER A 40 10.74 -18.57 -10.34
CA SER A 40 12.20 -18.67 -10.33
C SER A 40 12.85 -17.28 -10.38
N GLY A 41 13.85 -17.03 -9.55
CA GLY A 41 14.47 -15.70 -9.41
C GLY A 41 13.77 -14.77 -8.41
N GLY A 42 12.75 -15.27 -7.70
CA GLY A 42 12.15 -14.60 -6.54
C GLY A 42 10.99 -13.65 -6.86
N VAL A 43 10.56 -13.60 -8.11
CA VAL A 43 9.50 -12.68 -8.58
C VAL A 43 8.15 -13.14 -8.06
N MET A 44 7.45 -12.25 -7.37
CA MET A 44 6.15 -12.53 -6.77
C MET A 44 5.01 -11.95 -7.60
N ILE A 45 3.99 -12.76 -7.89
CA ILE A 45 2.74 -12.34 -8.53
C ILE A 45 1.60 -12.34 -7.52
N ILE A 46 0.85 -11.25 -7.50
CA ILE A 46 -0.43 -11.16 -6.81
C ILE A 46 -1.54 -10.89 -7.81
N ARG A 47 -2.73 -11.44 -7.52
CA ARG A 47 -3.90 -11.36 -8.39
C ARG A 47 -4.95 -10.43 -7.82
N ALA A 48 -5.45 -9.53 -8.65
CA ALA A 48 -6.56 -8.63 -8.33
C ALA A 48 -7.45 -8.45 -9.55
N THR A 49 -8.75 -8.25 -9.36
CA THR A 49 -9.61 -7.79 -10.46
C THR A 49 -9.52 -6.27 -10.59
N PHE A 50 -9.79 -5.75 -11.78
CA PHE A 50 -9.67 -4.33 -12.09
C PHE A 50 -11.05 -3.76 -12.40
N GLU A 51 -11.50 -2.79 -11.61
CA GLU A 51 -12.85 -2.20 -11.74
C GLU A 51 -13.94 -3.30 -11.85
N ASN A 52 -14.75 -3.26 -12.91
CA ASN A 52 -15.83 -4.22 -13.16
C ASN A 52 -15.38 -5.42 -14.02
N ILE A 53 -14.09 -5.55 -14.33
CA ILE A 53 -13.56 -6.68 -15.11
C ILE A 53 -13.53 -7.91 -14.20
N LYS A 54 -14.23 -8.98 -14.59
CA LYS A 54 -14.36 -10.18 -13.78
C LYS A 54 -13.07 -10.99 -13.68
N ASP A 55 -12.26 -10.96 -14.74
CA ASP A 55 -10.99 -11.67 -14.77
C ASP A 55 -9.96 -10.96 -13.89
N SER A 56 -9.14 -11.76 -13.21
CA SER A 56 -8.07 -11.25 -12.39
C SER A 56 -6.84 -10.96 -13.22
N PHE A 57 -6.20 -9.84 -12.95
CA PHE A 57 -4.93 -9.44 -13.54
C PHE A 57 -3.76 -9.92 -12.66
N ASN A 58 -2.65 -10.24 -13.30
CA ASN A 58 -1.41 -10.65 -12.69
C ASN A 58 -0.49 -9.44 -12.50
N PHE A 59 -0.26 -9.06 -11.25
CA PHE A 59 0.65 -7.97 -10.91
C PHE A 59 1.93 -8.50 -10.28
N ILE A 60 3.08 -8.07 -10.81
CA ILE A 60 4.35 -8.22 -10.09
C ILE A 60 4.30 -7.34 -8.85
N LEU A 61 4.53 -7.94 -7.68
CA LEU A 61 4.71 -7.20 -6.43
C LEU A 61 6.17 -6.74 -6.31
N ASP A 62 6.40 -5.44 -6.44
CA ASP A 62 7.74 -4.84 -6.51
C ASP A 62 7.91 -3.72 -5.48
N THR A 63 8.71 -3.96 -4.44
CA THR A 63 9.01 -2.97 -3.40
C THR A 63 9.88 -1.82 -3.90
N GLY A 64 10.61 -2.00 -5.00
CA GLY A 64 11.43 -0.97 -5.66
C GLY A 64 10.65 -0.08 -6.62
N SER A 65 9.42 -0.45 -6.98
CA SER A 65 8.57 0.36 -7.87
C SER A 65 7.97 1.55 -7.14
N GLY A 66 8.19 2.76 -7.70
CA GLY A 66 7.68 4.02 -7.14
C GLY A 66 6.16 4.22 -7.24
N GLY A 67 5.40 3.27 -7.79
CA GLY A 67 3.96 3.44 -7.97
C GLY A 67 3.22 2.18 -8.39
N ILE A 68 2.45 2.30 -9.47
CA ILE A 68 1.65 1.23 -10.07
C ILE A 68 1.55 1.42 -11.57
N SER A 69 1.50 0.33 -12.33
CA SER A 69 1.41 0.33 -13.78
C SER A 69 0.50 -0.75 -14.33
N LEU A 70 0.05 -0.52 -15.57
CA LEU A 70 -0.61 -1.52 -16.39
C LEU A 70 0.17 -1.74 -17.68
N ASP A 71 0.07 -2.95 -18.19
CA ASP A 71 0.56 -3.31 -19.51
C ASP A 71 -0.33 -2.72 -20.62
N SER A 72 0.30 -2.20 -21.68
CA SER A 72 -0.38 -1.62 -22.83
C SER A 72 -1.30 -2.60 -23.57
N THR A 73 -0.94 -3.90 -23.62
CA THR A 73 -1.77 -4.92 -24.29
C THR A 73 -3.01 -5.23 -23.45
N THR A 74 -2.89 -5.24 -22.12
CA THR A 74 -4.03 -5.33 -21.19
C THR A 74 -5.00 -4.18 -21.36
N CYS A 75 -4.49 -2.95 -21.49
CA CYS A 75 -5.38 -1.81 -21.76
C CYS A 75 -6.13 -1.97 -23.09
N THR A 76 -5.46 -2.48 -24.13
CA THR A 76 -6.06 -2.69 -25.44
C THR A 76 -7.10 -3.82 -25.39
N GLU A 77 -6.77 -4.96 -24.78
CA GLU A 77 -7.62 -6.14 -24.66
C GLU A 77 -8.94 -5.85 -23.96
N PHE A 78 -8.88 -5.10 -22.85
CA PHE A 78 -10.05 -4.80 -22.02
C PHE A 78 -10.67 -3.42 -22.30
N ASN A 79 -10.26 -2.73 -23.37
CA ASN A 79 -10.72 -1.38 -23.72
C ASN A 79 -10.60 -0.38 -22.55
N ILE A 80 -9.47 -0.42 -21.83
CA ILE A 80 -9.19 0.49 -20.72
C ILE A 80 -8.65 1.80 -21.30
N GLU A 81 -9.48 2.84 -21.24
CA GLU A 81 -9.10 4.17 -21.74
C GLU A 81 -7.93 4.75 -20.94
N SER A 82 -6.87 5.15 -21.66
CA SER A 82 -5.74 5.86 -21.11
C SER A 82 -5.66 7.27 -21.69
N ARG A 83 -5.11 8.20 -20.92
CA ARG A 83 -4.94 9.60 -21.29
C ARG A 83 -3.45 9.94 -21.34
N GLU A 84 -3.02 10.60 -22.41
CA GLU A 84 -1.69 11.17 -22.48
C GLU A 84 -1.56 12.32 -21.46
N THR A 85 -0.42 12.38 -20.78
CA THR A 85 -0.13 13.41 -19.78
C THR A 85 1.17 14.11 -20.13
N ASP A 86 1.36 15.33 -19.62
CA ASP A 86 2.65 16.01 -19.69
C ASP A 86 3.68 15.45 -18.69
N THR A 87 3.29 14.43 -17.92
CA THR A 87 4.19 13.70 -17.03
C THR A 87 5.24 12.98 -17.85
N THR A 88 6.49 13.25 -17.52
CA THR A 88 7.64 12.65 -18.20
C THR A 88 8.34 11.70 -17.24
N ILE A 89 8.44 10.42 -17.59
CA ILE A 89 9.26 9.46 -16.82
C ILE A 89 10.69 9.50 -17.36
N THR A 90 11.65 9.62 -16.45
CA THR A 90 13.08 9.59 -16.77
C THR A 90 13.63 8.21 -16.45
N GLY A 91 14.28 7.57 -17.43
CA GLY A 91 14.99 6.30 -17.23
C GLY A 91 16.28 6.25 -18.05
N ILE A 92 16.89 5.07 -18.16
CA ILE A 92 18.16 4.85 -18.90
C ILE A 92 18.02 5.28 -20.37
N GLY A 93 16.82 5.14 -20.96
CA GLY A 93 16.51 5.56 -22.33
C GLY A 93 16.06 7.02 -22.50
N GLY A 94 16.21 7.88 -21.48
CA GLY A 94 15.83 9.29 -21.54
C GLY A 94 14.43 9.60 -20.97
N LYS A 95 13.90 10.76 -21.39
CA LYS A 95 12.63 11.34 -20.94
C LYS A 95 11.52 11.01 -21.94
N ARG A 96 10.48 10.28 -21.53
CA ARG A 96 9.31 9.99 -22.37
C ARG A 96 8.02 10.44 -21.70
N LYS A 97 7.09 11.02 -22.48
CA LYS A 97 5.70 11.17 -22.05
C LYS A 97 5.09 9.79 -21.86
N VAL A 98 4.25 9.65 -20.85
CA VAL A 98 3.58 8.39 -20.53
C VAL A 98 2.09 8.61 -20.44
N ASN A 99 1.36 7.62 -20.96
CA ASN A 99 -0.08 7.54 -20.80
C ASN A 99 -0.40 7.04 -19.39
N PHE A 100 -1.52 7.50 -18.87
CA PHE A 100 -2.03 7.10 -17.58
C PHE A 100 -3.48 6.65 -17.65
N VAL A 101 -3.84 5.71 -16.78
CA VAL A 101 -5.22 5.40 -16.44
C VAL A 101 -5.46 5.89 -15.02
N PHE A 102 -6.42 6.81 -14.86
CA PHE A 102 -6.62 7.55 -13.62
C PHE A 102 -7.80 7.04 -12.81
N ASP A 103 -7.67 7.20 -11.49
CA ASP A 103 -8.72 7.01 -10.50
C ASP A 103 -9.44 5.66 -10.63
N LYS A 104 -8.64 4.59 -10.62
CA LYS A 104 -9.12 3.22 -10.70
C LYS A 104 -8.95 2.46 -9.40
N THR A 105 -9.61 1.30 -9.34
CA THR A 105 -9.66 0.42 -8.19
C THR A 105 -9.21 -0.98 -8.59
N LEU A 106 -8.32 -1.55 -7.78
CA LEU A 106 -8.04 -2.97 -7.76
C LEU A 106 -8.81 -3.63 -6.61
N HIS A 107 -9.43 -4.76 -6.90
CA HIS A 107 -10.12 -5.57 -5.91
C HIS A 107 -9.31 -6.81 -5.60
N PHE A 108 -8.79 -6.86 -4.38
CA PHE A 108 -8.20 -8.03 -3.77
C PHE A 108 -9.25 -8.72 -2.89
N PRO A 109 -9.06 -10.01 -2.53
CA PRO A 109 -9.92 -10.65 -1.54
C PRO A 109 -9.99 -9.82 -0.25
N GLY A 110 -11.16 -9.28 0.09
CA GLY A 110 -11.38 -8.49 1.29
C GLY A 110 -10.71 -7.11 1.33
N LEU A 111 -10.21 -6.59 0.20
CA LEU A 111 -9.55 -5.28 0.15
C LEU A 111 -9.73 -4.59 -1.22
N ASP A 112 -10.33 -3.40 -1.19
CA ASP A 112 -10.39 -2.50 -2.34
C ASP A 112 -9.30 -1.45 -2.27
N LEU A 113 -8.41 -1.45 -3.26
CA LEU A 113 -7.36 -0.46 -3.41
C LEU A 113 -7.79 0.59 -4.44
N ASN A 114 -8.45 1.65 -3.99
CA ASN A 114 -9.01 2.72 -4.84
C ASN A 114 -8.02 3.87 -5.11
N LYS A 115 -8.43 4.84 -5.95
CA LYS A 115 -7.66 6.07 -6.25
C LYS A 115 -6.25 5.77 -6.77
N LEU A 116 -6.16 4.77 -7.65
CA LEU A 116 -4.91 4.36 -8.28
C LEU A 116 -4.77 5.05 -9.63
N ASN A 117 -3.57 5.58 -9.88
CA ASN A 117 -3.20 6.19 -11.14
C ASN A 117 -2.09 5.34 -11.76
N PHE A 118 -2.44 4.57 -12.78
CA PHE A 118 -1.56 3.61 -13.44
C PHE A 118 -0.83 4.29 -14.58
N HIS A 119 0.50 4.24 -14.57
CA HIS A 119 1.25 4.56 -15.78
C HIS A 119 1.26 3.35 -16.72
N ILE A 120 1.22 3.59 -18.02
CA ILE A 120 1.21 2.53 -19.02
C ILE A 120 2.63 2.21 -19.47
N ASN A 121 2.99 0.93 -19.48
CA ASN A 121 4.25 0.41 -20.01
C ASN A 121 3.99 -0.81 -20.91
N ASN A 122 5.01 -1.26 -21.63
CA ASN A 122 5.00 -2.52 -22.35
C ASN A 122 5.75 -3.59 -21.52
N TYR A 123 5.06 -4.67 -21.17
CA TYR A 123 5.56 -5.81 -20.40
C TYR A 123 5.61 -7.12 -21.20
N GLU A 124 5.63 -7.06 -22.52
CA GLU A 124 5.77 -8.23 -23.42
C GLU A 124 7.01 -9.07 -23.10
N VAL A 125 8.15 -8.42 -22.82
CA VAL A 125 9.39 -9.12 -22.45
C VAL A 125 9.24 -9.84 -21.11
N LEU A 126 8.65 -9.20 -20.09
CA LEU A 126 8.43 -9.83 -18.79
C LEU A 126 7.46 -11.02 -18.91
N THR A 127 6.38 -10.82 -19.65
CA THR A 127 5.41 -11.87 -19.97
C THR A 127 6.09 -13.08 -20.63
N SER A 128 6.96 -12.83 -21.60
CA SER A 128 7.71 -13.89 -22.31
C SER A 128 8.68 -14.62 -21.39
N VAL A 129 9.36 -13.91 -20.48
CA VAL A 129 10.34 -14.50 -19.56
C VAL A 129 9.68 -15.38 -18.51
N TYR A 130 8.55 -14.95 -17.94
CA TYR A 130 7.87 -15.71 -16.89
C TYR A 130 6.89 -16.75 -17.43
N GLY A 131 6.56 -16.72 -18.73
CA GLY A 131 5.62 -17.65 -19.35
C GLY A 131 4.17 -17.45 -18.90
N GLU A 132 3.87 -16.32 -18.25
CA GLU A 132 2.55 -15.92 -17.79
C GLU A 132 2.36 -14.45 -18.13
N LYS A 133 1.13 -14.08 -18.55
CA LYS A 133 0.78 -12.68 -18.82
C LYS A 133 1.01 -11.83 -17.58
N ILE A 134 1.81 -10.77 -17.72
CA ILE A 134 2.00 -9.75 -16.70
C ILE A 134 1.16 -8.54 -17.08
N ASP A 135 0.06 -8.33 -16.35
CA ASP A 135 -0.87 -7.25 -16.61
C ASP A 135 -0.41 -5.92 -15.97
N GLY A 136 0.50 -5.97 -14.99
CA GLY A 136 1.03 -4.77 -14.37
C GLY A 136 2.10 -5.00 -13.30
N ILE A 137 2.54 -3.90 -12.69
CA ILE A 137 3.41 -3.91 -11.51
C ILE A 137 2.74 -3.09 -10.41
N ILE A 138 2.78 -3.60 -9.19
CA ILE A 138 2.27 -2.91 -8.00
C ILE A 138 3.38 -2.81 -6.93
N GLY A 139 3.62 -1.59 -6.47
CA GLY A 139 4.67 -1.31 -5.50
C GLY A 139 4.21 -0.27 -4.48
N TYR A 140 4.92 0.87 -4.45
CA TYR A 140 4.71 1.93 -3.46
C TYR A 140 3.24 2.37 -3.31
N SER A 141 2.44 2.34 -4.37
CA SER A 141 1.00 2.65 -4.34
C SER A 141 0.20 1.83 -3.31
N PHE A 142 0.62 0.59 -3.07
CA PHE A 142 0.07 -0.36 -2.11
C PHE A 142 0.80 -0.28 -0.76
N PHE A 143 2.14 -0.41 -0.77
CA PHE A 143 2.95 -0.44 0.45
C PHE A 143 2.88 0.84 1.29
N ARG A 144 2.60 2.00 0.69
CA ARG A 144 2.43 3.25 1.44
C ARG A 144 1.15 3.30 2.29
N ARG A 145 0.19 2.41 2.05
CA ARG A 145 -1.15 2.44 2.68
C ARG A 145 -1.30 1.41 3.79
N TYR A 146 -0.48 0.36 3.79
CA TYR A 146 -0.64 -0.80 4.66
C TYR A 146 0.69 -1.32 5.18
N ILE A 147 0.63 -1.99 6.32
CA ILE A 147 1.68 -2.91 6.73
C ILE A 147 1.41 -4.23 6.02
N VAL A 148 2.41 -4.73 5.29
CA VAL A 148 2.30 -5.94 4.48
C VAL A 148 3.28 -6.96 5.03
N LYS A 149 2.77 -8.10 5.48
CA LYS A 149 3.58 -9.23 5.94
C LYS A 149 3.54 -10.31 4.89
N ILE A 150 4.72 -10.71 4.42
CA ILE A 150 4.88 -11.74 3.40
C ILE A 150 5.41 -12.99 4.10
N ASN A 151 4.69 -14.10 3.97
CA ASN A 151 5.11 -15.38 4.49
C ASN A 151 5.45 -16.31 3.30
N PHE A 152 6.74 -16.53 3.07
CA PHE A 152 7.24 -17.32 1.95
C PHE A 152 6.97 -18.83 2.10
N ASP A 153 6.98 -19.36 3.33
CA ASP A 153 6.70 -20.78 3.58
C ASP A 153 5.25 -21.15 3.20
N SER A 154 4.31 -20.27 3.51
CA SER A 154 2.88 -20.48 3.23
C SER A 154 2.42 -19.85 1.91
N SER A 155 3.25 -19.02 1.28
CA SER A 155 2.90 -18.23 0.09
C SER A 155 1.67 -17.32 0.28
N PHE A 156 1.55 -16.72 1.46
CA PHE A 156 0.50 -15.74 1.79
C PHE A 156 1.03 -14.36 2.09
N ILE A 157 0.24 -13.36 1.69
CA ILE A 157 0.36 -11.98 2.12
C ILE A 157 -0.74 -11.68 3.12
N GLU A 158 -0.36 -11.11 4.26
CA GLU A 158 -1.26 -10.55 5.26
C GLU A 158 -1.17 -9.02 5.23
N VAL A 159 -2.32 -8.36 5.22
CA VAL A 159 -2.43 -6.90 5.13
C VAL A 159 -3.01 -6.36 6.42
N PHE A 160 -2.38 -5.32 6.97
CA PHE A 160 -2.82 -4.64 8.17
C PHE A 160 -2.87 -3.13 7.95
N LYS A 161 -3.73 -2.45 8.70
CA LYS A 161 -3.74 -0.98 8.78
C LYS A 161 -2.41 -0.48 9.37
N PRO A 162 -1.99 0.76 9.06
CA PRO A 162 -0.86 1.38 9.74
C PRO A 162 -1.06 1.39 11.26
N GLY A 163 0.00 1.09 12.01
CA GLY A 163 -0.01 0.96 13.47
C GLY A 163 1.33 0.46 13.99
N LYS A 164 1.45 0.31 15.31
CA LYS A 164 2.69 -0.18 15.94
C LYS A 164 2.71 -1.71 15.92
N MET A 165 3.61 -2.28 15.13
CA MET A 165 3.76 -3.72 15.01
C MET A 165 4.99 -4.20 15.78
N ASP A 166 4.80 -5.15 16.68
CA ASP A 166 5.91 -5.86 17.30
C ASP A 166 6.45 -6.90 16.32
N TYR A 167 7.66 -6.67 15.81
CA TYR A 167 8.27 -7.60 14.88
C TYR A 167 8.79 -8.83 15.64
N PRO A 168 8.38 -10.06 15.26
CA PRO A 168 8.85 -11.25 15.95
C PRO A 168 10.37 -11.37 15.83
N ARG A 169 11.03 -11.66 16.96
CA ARG A 169 12.47 -11.92 16.97
C ARG A 169 12.76 -13.22 16.22
N GLY A 170 13.76 -13.20 15.34
CA GLY A 170 14.19 -14.37 14.58
C GLY A 170 13.34 -14.70 13.35
N GLY A 171 12.62 -13.72 12.79
CA GLY A 171 12.07 -13.87 11.44
C GLY A 171 13.20 -14.18 10.45
N THR A 172 12.99 -15.19 9.61
CA THR A 172 13.83 -15.51 8.44
C THR A 172 13.39 -14.69 7.24
#